data_AF-A0A3D1UNG2-F1
#
_entry.id   AF-A0A3D1UNG2-F1
#
_cell.length_a   1.000
_cell.length_b   1.000
_cell.length_c   1.000
_cell.angle_alpha   90.00
_cell.angle_beta   90.00
_cell.angle_gamma   90.00
#
_symmetry.space_group_name_H-M   'P 1'
#
loop_
_entity.id
_entity.type
_entity.pdbx_description
1 polymer ?
#
loop_
_entity_poly.entity_id
_entity_poly.type
_entity_poly.pdbx_seq_one_letter_code
_entity_poly.pdbx_strand_id
1 'polypeptide(L)'
;MKTKRSAFNLIELTLAIAVVGIGIASVMALFIPAMNASKASVADNYLPDIADTLMTFVKMNPGAEQIQSGKPNATTLNKLNTAEYATLENITDVTDRYNLYKTKADSKIMGVKIGRDGADFTGHILMWYTDDVKDLYDNAPNASTMKSNHRRYYIEVSWPLIVPYAQREKRLYVTELSMQDAITPER
;
A
#
# COMPACT_ATOMS: atom_id res chain seq x y z
N MET A 1 -36.46 56.58 -9.96
CA MET A 1 -35.36 55.68 -9.51
C MET A 1 -34.68 55.13 -10.76
N LYS A 2 -33.54 55.70 -11.19
CA LYS A 2 -32.83 55.25 -12.40
C LYS A 2 -31.95 54.05 -12.06
N THR A 3 -32.28 52.88 -12.60
CA THR A 3 -31.43 51.69 -12.55
C THR A 3 -30.23 51.89 -13.48
N LYS A 4 -29.03 52.10 -12.91
CA LYS A 4 -27.79 52.08 -13.69
C LYS A 4 -27.60 50.67 -14.26
N ARG A 5 -27.74 50.51 -15.58
CA ARG A 5 -27.36 49.27 -16.27
C ARG A 5 -25.91 49.41 -16.73
N SER A 6 -25.01 48.63 -16.12
CA SER A 6 -23.64 48.49 -16.60
C SER A 6 -23.66 47.56 -17.82
N ALA A 7 -23.43 48.11 -19.01
CA ALA A 7 -23.17 47.32 -20.21
C ALA A 7 -21.65 47.24 -20.37
N PHE A 8 -21.07 46.07 -20.10
CA PHE A 8 -19.63 45.83 -20.30
C PHE A 8 -19.32 45.81 -21.80
N ASN A 9 -18.18 46.38 -22.18
CA ASN A 9 -17.73 46.36 -23.57
C ASN A 9 -17.33 44.93 -23.97
N LEU A 10 -17.55 44.57 -25.23
CA LEU A 10 -17.22 43.24 -25.78
C LEU A 10 -15.77 42.84 -25.48
N ILE A 11 -14.84 43.80 -25.55
CA ILE A 11 -13.41 43.56 -25.30
C ILE A 11 -13.10 43.24 -23.84
N GLU A 12 -13.84 43.83 -22.90
CA GLU A 12 -13.67 43.60 -21.48
C GLU A 12 -14.19 42.20 -21.11
N LEU A 13 -15.29 41.80 -21.74
CA LEU A 13 -15.86 40.46 -21.60
C LEU A 13 -14.94 39.38 -22.18
N THR A 14 -14.37 39.59 -23.38
CA THR A 14 -13.45 38.62 -24.00
C THR A 14 -12.14 38.52 -23.22
N LEU A 15 -11.60 39.64 -22.73
CA LEU A 15 -10.39 39.63 -21.89
C LEU A 15 -10.65 38.92 -20.55
N ALA A 16 -11.80 39.14 -19.93
CA ALA A 16 -12.18 38.44 -18.69
C ALA A 16 -12.26 36.92 -18.90
N ILE A 17 -12.92 36.47 -19.97
CA ILE A 17 -13.04 35.02 -20.27
C ILE A 17 -11.68 34.42 -20.62
N ALA A 18 -10.81 35.15 -21.33
CA ALA A 18 -9.47 34.68 -21.65
C ALA A 18 -8.62 34.44 -20.38
N VAL A 19 -8.64 35.39 -19.44
CA VAL A 19 -7.92 35.26 -18.17
C VAL A 19 -8.48 34.12 -17.32
N VAL A 20 -9.81 33.98 -17.25
CA VAL A 20 -10.46 32.86 -16.54
C VAL A 20 -10.10 31.51 -17.16
N GLY A 21 -10.08 31.42 -18.50
CA GLY A 21 -9.70 30.21 -19.22
C GLY A 21 -8.27 29.76 -18.91
N ILE A 22 -7.31 30.69 -18.93
CA ILE A 22 -5.91 30.42 -18.57
C ILE A 22 -5.83 29.99 -17.10
N GLY A 23 -6.54 30.69 -16.20
CA GLY A 23 -6.58 30.36 -14.77
C GLY A 23 -7.05 28.93 -14.51
N ILE A 24 -8.20 28.54 -15.08
CA ILE A 24 -8.76 27.19 -14.89
C ILE A 24 -7.84 26.11 -15.48
N ALA A 25 -7.30 26.34 -16.68
CA ALA A 25 -6.38 25.38 -17.31
C ALA A 25 -5.13 25.15 -16.45
N SER A 26 -4.57 26.21 -15.86
CA SER A 26 -3.40 26.11 -14.98
C SER A 26 -3.68 25.34 -13.69
N VAL A 27 -4.82 25.58 -13.03
CA VAL A 27 -5.19 24.88 -11.80
C VAL A 27 -5.47 23.42 -12.09
N MET A 28 -6.19 23.10 -13.16
CA MET A 28 -6.51 21.72 -13.52
C MET A 28 -5.26 20.90 -13.87
N ALA A 29 -4.26 21.52 -14.49
CA ALA A 29 -2.98 20.87 -14.77
C ALA A 29 -2.24 20.44 -13.49
N LEU A 30 -2.35 21.22 -12.41
CA LEU A 30 -1.72 20.95 -11.12
C LEU A 30 -2.59 20.11 -10.17
N PHE A 31 -3.91 20.11 -10.37
CA PHE A 31 -4.85 19.48 -9.46
C PHE A 31 -4.69 17.96 -9.40
N ILE A 32 -4.59 17.29 -10.55
CA ILE A 32 -4.40 15.84 -10.62
C ILE A 32 -3.09 15.39 -9.93
N PRO A 33 -1.91 15.95 -10.26
CA PRO A 33 -0.68 15.55 -9.58
C PRO A 33 -0.68 15.92 -8.09
N ALA A 34 -1.29 17.05 -7.70
CA ALA A 34 -1.44 17.41 -6.30
C ALA A 34 -2.28 16.39 -5.51
N MET A 35 -3.40 15.91 -6.08
CA MET A 35 -4.20 14.87 -5.45
C MET A 35 -3.44 13.55 -5.29
N ASN A 36 -2.67 13.15 -6.31
CA ASN A 36 -1.85 11.93 -6.23
C ASN A 36 -0.78 12.07 -5.14
N ALA A 37 -0.12 13.22 -5.06
CA ALA A 37 0.86 13.51 -4.01
C ALA A 37 0.23 13.49 -2.60
N SER A 38 -0.99 14.04 -2.44
CA SER A 38 -1.70 13.97 -1.15
C SER A 38 -1.99 12.54 -0.72
N LYS A 39 -2.41 11.67 -1.65
CA LYS A 39 -2.65 10.24 -1.35
C LYS A 39 -1.37 9.50 -0.99
N ALA A 40 -0.28 9.76 -1.72
CA ALA A 40 1.03 9.21 -1.40
C ALA A 40 1.51 9.67 -0.02
N SER A 41 1.27 10.94 0.35
CA SER A 41 1.61 11.46 1.68
C SER A 41 0.83 10.78 2.80
N VAL A 42 -0.45 10.47 2.61
CA VAL A 42 -1.20 9.66 3.58
C VAL A 42 -0.54 8.29 3.72
N ALA A 43 -0.24 7.61 2.62
CA ALA A 43 0.43 6.32 2.64
C ALA A 43 1.76 6.37 3.40
N ASP A 44 2.63 7.34 3.10
CA ASP A 44 3.95 7.45 3.71
C ASP A 44 3.91 7.75 5.21
N ASN A 45 2.82 8.35 5.73
CA ASN A 45 2.66 8.62 7.17
C ASN A 45 2.16 7.42 7.97
N TYR A 46 1.31 6.57 7.39
CA TYR A 46 0.64 5.49 8.13
C TYR A 46 1.24 4.10 7.85
N LEU A 47 1.79 3.88 6.65
CA LEU A 47 2.35 2.57 6.29
C LEU A 47 3.51 2.11 7.17
N PRO A 48 4.40 2.97 7.67
CA PRO A 48 5.45 2.53 8.60
C PRO A 48 4.88 1.88 9.88
N ASP A 49 3.86 2.48 10.49
CA ASP A 49 3.24 1.95 11.72
C ASP A 49 2.52 0.60 11.47
N ILE A 50 1.83 0.50 10.32
CA ILE A 50 1.21 -0.75 9.89
C ILE A 50 2.28 -1.82 9.60
N ALA A 51 3.38 -1.44 8.97
CA ALA A 51 4.48 -2.34 8.68
C ALA A 51 5.14 -2.86 9.96
N ASP A 52 5.36 -2.02 10.97
CA ASP A 52 5.93 -2.40 12.27
C ASP A 52 5.00 -3.35 13.05
N THR A 53 3.70 -3.08 13.02
CA THR A 53 2.70 -3.97 13.63
C THR A 53 2.68 -5.33 12.94
N LEU A 54 2.65 -5.36 11.61
CA LEU A 54 2.69 -6.60 10.84
C LEU A 54 4.03 -7.31 11.00
N MET A 55 5.13 -6.58 11.15
CA MET A 55 6.45 -7.15 11.38
C MET A 55 6.50 -7.87 12.73
N THR A 56 5.89 -7.26 13.75
CA THR A 56 5.72 -7.89 15.07
C THR A 56 4.86 -9.15 14.95
N PHE A 57 3.78 -9.11 14.18
CA PHE A 57 2.94 -10.28 13.90
C PHE A 57 3.74 -11.41 13.23
N VAL A 58 4.57 -11.10 12.22
CA VAL A 58 5.44 -12.07 11.54
C VAL A 58 6.46 -12.69 12.51
N LYS A 59 7.06 -11.88 13.39
CA LYS A 59 8.00 -12.36 14.42
C LYS A 59 7.35 -13.31 15.42
N MET A 60 6.12 -13.01 15.84
CA MET A 60 5.36 -13.84 16.77
C MET A 60 4.81 -15.11 16.12
N ASN A 61 4.42 -15.04 14.84
CA ASN A 61 3.77 -16.12 14.11
C ASN A 61 4.41 -16.32 12.72
N PRO A 62 5.65 -16.82 12.63
CA PRO A 62 6.38 -16.95 11.37
C PRO A 62 5.78 -17.96 10.37
N GLY A 63 4.81 -18.77 10.81
CA GLY A 63 4.09 -19.76 10.01
C GLY A 63 2.60 -19.41 9.79
N ALA A 64 2.22 -18.15 9.98
CA ALA A 64 0.85 -17.69 9.70
C ALA A 64 0.44 -17.95 8.24
N GLU A 65 -0.81 -18.36 8.03
CA GLU A 65 -1.36 -18.68 6.69
C GLU A 65 -1.25 -17.50 5.71
N GLN A 66 -1.31 -16.28 6.24
CA GLN A 66 -1.21 -15.03 5.48
C GLN A 66 0.18 -14.79 4.90
N ILE A 67 1.20 -15.52 5.37
CA ILE A 67 2.58 -15.40 4.94
C ILE A 67 2.90 -16.59 4.04
N GLN A 68 3.18 -16.32 2.76
CA GLN A 68 3.44 -17.39 1.80
C GLN A 68 4.94 -17.55 1.47
N SER A 69 5.32 -18.74 1.04
CA SER A 69 6.67 -19.00 0.53
C SER A 69 6.84 -18.37 -0.86
N GLY A 70 7.70 -17.35 -0.96
CA GLY A 70 7.93 -16.61 -2.19
C GLY A 70 6.80 -15.64 -2.55
N LYS A 71 7.09 -14.69 -3.44
CA LYS A 71 6.10 -13.71 -3.88
C LYS A 71 4.94 -14.39 -4.61
N PRO A 72 3.67 -13.96 -4.42
CA PRO A 72 2.55 -14.53 -5.16
C PRO A 72 2.77 -14.40 -6.67
N ASN A 73 2.29 -15.41 -7.41
CA ASN A 73 2.55 -15.55 -8.84
C ASN A 73 1.86 -14.46 -9.68
N ALA A 74 2.32 -14.29 -10.92
CA ALA A 74 1.77 -13.28 -11.84
C ALA A 74 0.26 -13.43 -12.10
N THR A 75 -0.27 -14.65 -12.09
CA THR A 75 -1.70 -14.92 -12.29
C THR A 75 -2.55 -14.36 -11.16
N THR A 76 -2.13 -14.54 -9.91
CA THR A 76 -2.80 -13.95 -8.74
C THR A 76 -2.64 -12.43 -8.74
N LEU A 77 -1.42 -11.93 -9.01
CA LEU A 77 -1.14 -10.49 -9.06
C LEU A 77 -2.00 -9.76 -10.11
N ASN A 78 -2.24 -10.38 -11.27
CA ASN A 78 -3.08 -9.83 -12.33
C ASN A 78 -4.58 -9.80 -11.97
N LYS A 79 -5.02 -10.56 -10.96
CA LYS A 79 -6.40 -10.55 -10.47
C LYS A 79 -6.64 -9.52 -9.37
N LEU A 80 -5.61 -8.86 -8.86
CA LEU A 80 -5.74 -7.95 -7.71
C LEU A 80 -6.59 -6.70 -7.96
N ASN A 81 -6.91 -6.37 -9.21
CA ASN A 81 -7.82 -5.27 -9.54
C ASN A 81 -9.24 -5.76 -9.88
N THR A 82 -9.53 -7.06 -9.77
CA THR A 82 -10.90 -7.58 -9.93
C THR A 82 -11.70 -7.33 -8.66
N ALA A 83 -13.04 -7.33 -8.77
CA ALA A 83 -13.92 -7.09 -7.63
C ALA A 83 -13.72 -8.09 -6.47
N GLU A 84 -13.26 -9.30 -6.77
CA GLU A 84 -12.98 -10.36 -5.79
C GLU A 84 -11.87 -9.96 -4.80
N TYR A 85 -10.83 -9.27 -5.29
CA TYR A 85 -9.70 -8.82 -4.49
C TYR A 85 -9.87 -7.36 -4.04
N ALA A 86 -10.39 -6.49 -4.92
CA ALA A 86 -10.55 -5.07 -4.61
C ALA A 86 -11.65 -4.79 -3.56
N THR A 87 -12.57 -5.73 -3.34
CA THR A 87 -13.58 -5.60 -2.28
C THR A 87 -12.99 -6.08 -0.96
N LEU A 88 -12.76 -5.12 -0.06
CA LEU A 88 -12.21 -5.35 1.26
C LEU A 88 -13.31 -5.51 2.31
N GLU A 89 -13.38 -6.67 2.95
CA GLU A 89 -14.36 -7.02 3.97
C GLU A 89 -13.78 -6.87 5.38
N ASN A 90 -14.62 -6.47 6.34
CA ASN A 90 -14.23 -6.42 7.75
C ASN A 90 -13.82 -7.82 8.23
N ILE A 91 -12.77 -7.85 9.05
CA ILE A 91 -12.39 -9.03 9.82
C ILE A 91 -12.94 -8.79 11.22
N THR A 92 -13.88 -9.61 11.68
CA THR A 92 -14.42 -9.54 13.05
C THR A 92 -13.42 -10.14 14.05
N ASP A 93 -12.25 -9.51 14.17
CA ASP A 93 -11.17 -9.91 15.09
C ASP A 93 -10.30 -8.68 15.48
N VAL A 94 -9.26 -8.86 16.31
CA VAL A 94 -8.33 -7.83 16.80
C VAL A 94 -7.69 -7.02 15.66
N THR A 95 -7.62 -7.59 14.46
CA THR A 95 -7.11 -6.94 13.23
C THR A 95 -7.94 -5.75 12.76
N ASP A 96 -9.24 -5.66 13.13
CA ASP A 96 -10.10 -4.50 12.83
C ASP A 96 -9.58 -3.22 13.49
N ARG A 97 -8.97 -3.35 14.68
CA ARG A 97 -8.33 -2.22 15.39
C ARG A 97 -7.14 -1.64 14.66
N TYR A 98 -6.54 -2.41 13.76
CA TYR A 98 -5.40 -2.01 12.93
C TYR A 98 -5.81 -1.67 11.50
N ASN A 99 -7.11 -1.51 11.24
CA ASN A 99 -7.70 -1.25 9.92
C ASN A 99 -7.23 -2.24 8.85
N LEU A 100 -7.11 -3.51 9.23
CA LEU A 100 -6.78 -4.61 8.35
C LEU A 100 -8.07 -5.33 7.93
N TYR A 101 -8.15 -5.64 6.65
CA TYR A 101 -9.31 -6.21 5.99
C TYR A 101 -8.93 -7.49 5.26
N LYS A 102 -9.91 -8.34 4.97
CA LYS A 102 -9.71 -9.51 4.12
C LYS A 102 -10.22 -9.25 2.71
N THR A 103 -9.62 -9.90 1.74
CA THR A 103 -10.21 -10.00 0.40
C THR A 103 -11.22 -11.15 0.36
N LYS A 104 -12.15 -11.14 -0.61
CA LYS A 104 -13.13 -12.24 -0.76
C LYS A 104 -12.51 -13.52 -1.29
N ALA A 105 -11.43 -13.36 -2.06
CA ALA A 105 -10.83 -14.41 -2.87
C ALA A 105 -9.81 -15.26 -2.10
N ASP A 106 -8.97 -14.62 -1.27
CA ASP A 106 -7.77 -15.24 -0.74
C ASP A 106 -7.44 -14.70 0.67
N SER A 107 -7.29 -15.62 1.62
CA SER A 107 -6.87 -15.33 2.99
C SER A 107 -5.43 -14.79 3.06
N LYS A 108 -4.62 -15.04 2.02
CA LYS A 108 -3.20 -14.64 1.95
C LYS A 108 -2.98 -13.20 1.53
N ILE A 109 -4.02 -12.56 1.01
CA ILE A 109 -3.96 -11.17 0.56
C ILE A 109 -4.82 -10.37 1.50
N MET A 110 -4.16 -9.51 2.25
CA MET A 110 -4.82 -8.64 3.20
C MET A 110 -5.07 -7.29 2.57
N GLY A 111 -6.15 -6.64 2.98
CA GLY A 111 -6.47 -5.27 2.64
C GLY A 111 -6.10 -4.34 3.78
N VAL A 112 -5.85 -3.09 3.43
CA VAL A 112 -5.75 -1.98 4.38
C VAL A 112 -6.68 -0.87 3.93
N LYS A 113 -7.38 -0.26 4.89
CA LYS A 113 -8.10 1.00 4.67
C LYS A 113 -7.61 2.01 5.70
N ILE A 114 -7.43 3.26 5.30
CA ILE A 114 -7.05 4.33 6.20
C ILE A 114 -8.01 5.49 5.96
N GLY A 115 -8.66 5.96 7.02
CA GLY A 115 -9.71 6.98 6.99
C GLY A 115 -10.87 6.64 7.94
N ARG A 116 -11.51 7.66 8.53
CA ARG A 116 -12.44 7.51 9.66
C ARG A 116 -13.90 7.19 9.27
N ASP A 117 -14.34 7.54 8.06
CA ASP A 117 -15.73 7.34 7.58
C ASP A 117 -15.84 7.13 6.06
N GLY A 118 -14.70 6.85 5.45
CA GLY A 118 -14.49 6.73 4.01
C GLY A 118 -12.99 6.51 3.82
N ALA A 119 -12.61 5.52 3.02
CA ALA A 119 -11.21 5.18 2.91
C ALA A 119 -10.47 6.20 2.02
N ASP A 120 -9.79 7.15 2.65
CA ASP A 120 -8.87 8.09 1.99
C ASP A 120 -7.70 7.34 1.32
N PHE A 121 -7.38 6.16 1.85
CA PHE A 121 -6.43 5.24 1.28
C PHE A 121 -6.95 3.79 1.36
N THR A 122 -6.76 3.05 0.27
CA THR A 122 -7.02 1.60 0.21
C THR A 122 -5.88 0.92 -0.53
N GLY A 123 -5.41 -0.19 0.03
CA GLY A 123 -4.30 -0.95 -0.54
C GLY A 123 -4.37 -2.43 -0.22
N HIS A 124 -3.55 -3.21 -0.93
CA HIS A 124 -3.31 -4.61 -0.62
C HIS A 124 -1.97 -4.76 0.07
N ILE A 125 -1.96 -5.58 1.12
CA ILE A 125 -0.79 -6.06 1.81
C ILE A 125 -0.53 -7.49 1.32
N LEU A 126 0.68 -7.71 0.83
CA LEU A 126 1.18 -9.02 0.45
C LEU A 126 2.37 -9.35 1.35
N MET A 127 2.32 -10.51 2.00
CA MET A 127 3.40 -11.00 2.85
C MET A 127 3.98 -12.28 2.26
N TRP A 128 5.30 -12.33 2.16
CA TRP A 128 6.00 -13.53 1.76
C TRP A 128 7.38 -13.64 2.40
N TYR A 129 7.96 -14.82 2.36
CA TYR A 129 9.34 -15.05 2.82
C TYR A 129 10.18 -15.80 1.79
N THR A 130 11.50 -15.72 1.96
CA THR A 130 12.49 -16.52 1.22
C THR A 130 13.47 -17.16 2.20
N ASP A 131 13.72 -18.46 2.03
CA ASP A 131 14.67 -19.22 2.86
C ASP A 131 16.14 -19.05 2.44
N ASP A 132 16.40 -18.45 1.27
CA ASP A 132 17.72 -18.40 0.64
C ASP A 132 18.38 -17.02 0.80
N VAL A 133 18.68 -16.66 2.05
CA VAL A 133 19.41 -15.42 2.36
C VAL A 133 20.90 -15.68 2.18
N LYS A 134 21.44 -15.40 0.99
CA LYS A 134 22.83 -15.71 0.57
C LYS A 134 23.85 -14.59 0.85
N ASP A 135 23.36 -13.44 1.29
CA ASP A 135 24.10 -12.19 1.38
C ASP A 135 24.46 -11.79 2.82
N LEU A 136 24.18 -12.64 3.81
CA LEU A 136 24.64 -12.41 5.19
C LEU A 136 26.05 -12.96 5.37
N TYR A 137 26.93 -12.11 5.88
CA TYR A 137 28.29 -12.48 6.23
C TYR A 137 28.29 -13.30 7.53
N ASP A 138 28.57 -14.60 7.42
CA ASP A 138 28.86 -15.46 8.56
C ASP A 138 30.39 -15.63 8.65
N ASN A 139 30.97 -15.33 9.82
CA ASN A 139 32.42 -15.33 10.05
C ASN A 139 32.94 -16.77 10.25
N ALA A 140 32.50 -17.71 9.40
CA ALA A 140 32.81 -19.11 9.47
C ALA A 140 33.93 -19.48 8.48
N PRO A 141 35.00 -20.17 8.93
CA PRO A 141 36.19 -20.46 8.11
C PRO A 141 35.95 -21.42 6.93
N ASN A 142 34.72 -21.93 6.74
CA ASN A 142 34.28 -22.77 5.62
C ASN A 142 32.86 -22.36 5.18
N ALA A 143 32.71 -21.16 4.64
CA ALA A 143 31.44 -20.57 4.22
C ALA A 143 30.85 -21.17 2.91
N SER A 144 30.79 -22.50 2.79
CA SER A 144 30.26 -23.18 1.59
C SER A 144 28.83 -23.70 1.75
N THR A 145 28.16 -23.45 2.87
CA THR A 145 26.71 -23.68 3.02
C THR A 145 26.21 -22.85 4.18
N MET A 146 25.67 -21.66 3.89
CA MET A 146 24.92 -20.90 4.90
C MET A 146 23.85 -21.82 5.49
N LYS A 147 23.89 -22.02 6.80
CA LYS A 147 22.89 -22.85 7.48
C LYS A 147 21.51 -22.23 7.27
N SER A 148 20.59 -23.12 6.91
CA SER A 148 19.16 -23.01 6.60
C SER A 148 18.27 -22.34 7.66
N ASN A 149 18.80 -21.52 8.57
CA ASN A 149 18.07 -20.98 9.73
C ASN A 149 17.74 -19.49 9.64
N HIS A 150 17.96 -18.83 8.50
CA HIS A 150 17.58 -17.43 8.30
C HIS A 150 16.48 -17.32 7.25
N ARG A 151 15.45 -16.52 7.54
CA ARG A 151 14.38 -16.19 6.60
C ARG A 151 14.30 -14.69 6.43
N ARG A 152 14.23 -14.25 5.19
CA ARG A 152 13.92 -12.86 4.85
C ARG A 152 12.43 -12.76 4.59
N TYR A 153 11.75 -11.91 5.36
CA TYR A 153 10.33 -11.64 5.24
C TYR A 153 10.12 -10.31 4.55
N TYR A 154 9.14 -10.28 3.67
CA TYR A 154 8.77 -9.15 2.85
C TYR A 154 7.32 -8.79 3.14
N ILE A 155 7.08 -7.51 3.37
CA ILE A 155 5.75 -6.93 3.51
C ILE A 155 5.64 -5.86 2.44
N GLU A 156 4.80 -6.11 1.43
CA GLU A 156 4.55 -5.15 0.36
C GLU A 156 3.15 -4.57 0.52
N VAL A 157 3.06 -3.25 0.52
CA VAL A 157 1.78 -2.55 0.43
C VAL A 157 1.66 -1.91 -0.94
N SER A 158 0.55 -2.17 -1.64
CA SER A 158 0.32 -1.70 -3.01
C SER A 158 -1.04 -1.00 -3.17
N TRP A 159 -1.04 0.14 -3.86
CA TRP A 159 -2.22 0.99 -4.06
C TRP A 159 -2.13 1.77 -5.38
N PRO A 160 -3.23 2.32 -5.91
CA PRO A 160 -4.63 2.12 -5.50
C PRO A 160 -5.22 0.81 -6.05
N LEU A 161 -6.26 0.28 -5.42
CA LEU A 161 -6.86 -1.02 -5.79
C LEU A 161 -7.55 -1.04 -7.16
N ILE A 162 -7.99 0.11 -7.66
CA ILE A 162 -8.68 0.21 -8.97
C ILE A 162 -7.75 0.05 -10.17
N VAL A 163 -6.44 0.27 -9.98
CA VAL A 163 -5.42 0.17 -11.03
C VAL A 163 -4.84 -1.25 -11.06
N PRO A 164 -4.48 -1.81 -12.23
CA PRO A 164 -3.78 -3.10 -12.31
C PRO A 164 -2.49 -3.12 -11.48
N TYR A 165 -2.18 -4.25 -10.86
CA TYR A 165 -1.05 -4.36 -9.91
C TYR A 165 0.31 -3.90 -10.46
N ALA A 166 0.55 -4.06 -11.76
CA ALA A 166 1.80 -3.63 -12.40
C ALA A 166 1.98 -2.10 -12.43
N GLN A 167 0.88 -1.34 -12.41
CA GLN A 167 0.85 0.13 -12.50
C GLN A 167 0.62 0.81 -11.13
N ARG A 168 0.56 0.02 -10.05
CA ARG A 168 0.36 0.52 -8.69
C ARG A 168 1.65 1.09 -8.11
N GLU A 169 1.48 2.08 -7.24
CA GLU A 169 2.51 2.45 -6.28
C GLU A 169 2.67 1.34 -5.23
N LYS A 170 3.92 1.13 -4.80
CA LYS A 170 4.30 0.05 -3.89
C LYS A 170 5.30 0.55 -2.87
N ARG A 171 5.18 0.05 -1.65
CA ARG A 171 6.20 0.15 -0.60
C ARG A 171 6.55 -1.26 -0.15
N LEU A 172 7.85 -1.53 -0.07
CA LEU A 172 8.37 -2.81 0.35
C LEU A 172 9.14 -2.61 1.65
N TYR A 173 8.72 -3.35 2.67
CA TYR A 173 9.41 -3.45 3.94
C TYR A 173 10.01 -4.84 4.04
N VAL A 174 11.25 -4.91 4.49
CA VAL A 174 12.02 -6.16 4.56
C VAL A 174 12.59 -6.29 5.95
N THR A 175 12.42 -7.47 6.55
CA THR A 175 13.20 -7.88 7.73
C THR A 175 13.87 -9.20 7.44
N GLU A 176 14.90 -9.47 8.20
CA GLU A 176 15.45 -10.81 8.36
C GLU A 176 15.18 -11.30 9.76
N LEU A 177 14.88 -12.59 9.88
CA LEU A 177 14.73 -13.28 11.15
C LEU A 177 15.61 -14.52 11.12
N SER A 178 16.43 -14.67 12.15
CA SER A 178 17.04 -15.95 12.47
C SER A 178 16.00 -16.81 13.19
N MET A 179 15.87 -18.08 12.82
CA MET A 179 14.99 -19.04 13.50
C MET A 179 15.38 -19.25 14.97
N GLN A 180 16.57 -18.79 15.38
CA GLN A 180 17.03 -18.80 16.77
C GLN A 180 16.44 -17.62 17.60
N ASP A 181 16.01 -16.55 16.94
CA ASP A 181 15.38 -15.36 17.53
C ASP A 181 13.85 -15.40 17.46
N ALA A 182 13.29 -16.34 16.68
CA ALA A 182 11.86 -16.60 16.67
C ALA A 182 11.48 -17.19 18.03
N ILE A 183 10.62 -16.48 18.78
CA ILE A 183 10.10 -16.94 20.07
C ILE A 183 9.43 -18.29 19.81
N THR A 184 10.12 -19.36 20.15
CA THR A 184 9.58 -20.70 20.04
C THR A 184 8.56 -20.81 21.17
N PRO A 185 7.27 -20.98 20.91
CA PRO A 185 6.35 -21.27 21.99
C PRO A 185 6.77 -22.62 22.55
N GLU A 186 7.38 -22.61 23.75
CA GLU A 186 7.65 -23.83 24.50
C GLU A 186 6.30 -24.57 24.63
N ARG A 187 6.25 -25.78 24.05
CA ARG A 187 5.18 -26.74 24.27
C ARG A 187 5.59 -27.70 25.36
#